data_AF-A0A6M0AMR9-F1
#
_entry.id   AF-A0A6M0AMR9-F1
#
_cell.length_a   1.000
_cell.length_b   1.000
_cell.length_c   1.000
_cell.angle_alpha   90.00
_cell.angle_beta   90.00
_cell.angle_gamma   90.00
#
_symmetry.space_group_name_H-M   'P 1'
#
loop_
_entity.id
_entity.type
_entity.pdbx_description
1 polymer ?
#
loop_
_entity_poly.entity_id
_entity_poly.type
_entity_poly.pdbx_seq_one_letter_code
_entity_poly.pdbx_strand_id
1 'polypeptide(L)' 'MARDKYHELVKAALVKERWLITDDPLIVEAGKRKIQVDLGAERLIAAQKDGEKIA' A
#
# COMPACT_ATOMS: atom_id res chain seq x y z
N MET A 1 6.99 -2.13 -16.70
CA MET A 1 5.58 -2.36 -17.11
C MET A 1 4.89 -3.57 -16.47
N ALA A 2 5.58 -4.50 -15.77
CA ALA A 2 4.91 -5.58 -15.02
C ALA A 2 4.50 -5.22 -13.58
N ARG A 3 5.09 -4.17 -13.01
CA ARG A 3 4.91 -3.73 -11.61
C ARG A 3 3.55 -3.08 -11.36
N ASP A 4 3.02 -2.34 -12.34
CA ASP A 4 1.71 -1.70 -12.21
C ASP A 4 0.55 -2.71 -12.23
N LYS A 5 0.74 -3.90 -12.82
CA LYS A 5 -0.32 -4.92 -12.87
C LYS A 5 -0.63 -5.51 -11.50
N TYR A 6 0.38 -5.78 -10.68
CA TYR A 6 0.16 -6.31 -9.33
C TYR A 6 -0.40 -5.23 -8.40
N HIS A 7 0.05 -3.98 -8.57
CA HIS A 7 -0.49 -2.83 -7.85
C HIS A 7 -1.99 -2.67 -8.09
N GLU A 8 -2.41 -2.61 -9.36
CA GLU A 8 -3.82 -2.51 -9.73
C GLU A 8 -4.63 -3.74 -9.30
N LEU A 9 -4.03 -4.93 -9.29
CA LEU A 9 -4.71 -6.15 -8.84
C LEU A 9 -4.95 -6.15 -7.33
N VAL A 10 -3.96 -5.74 -6.53
CA VAL A 10 -4.10 -5.59 -5.07
C VAL A 10 -5.13 -4.51 -4.76
N LYS A 11 -5.05 -3.36 -5.43
CA LYS A 11 -6.02 -2.28 -5.33
C LYS A 11 -7.45 -2.77 -5.61
N ALA A 12 -7.65 -3.47 -6.72
CA ALA A 12 -8.95 -4.00 -7.10
C ALA A 12 -9.47 -5.05 -6.09
N ALA A 13 -8.59 -5.90 -5.55
CA ALA A 13 -8.94 -6.88 -4.53
C ALA A 13 -9.40 -6.20 -3.23
N LEU A 14 -8.65 -5.18 -2.77
CA LEU A 14 -9.00 -4.38 -1.60
C LEU A 14 -10.35 -3.69 -1.77
N VAL A 15 -10.57 -3.02 -2.90
CA VAL A 15 -11.86 -2.37 -3.21
C VAL A 15 -13.00 -3.40 -3.25
N LYS A 16 -12.78 -4.56 -3.86
CA LYS A 16 -13.79 -5.65 -3.90
C LYS A 16 -14.15 -6.15 -2.50
N GLU A 17 -13.16 -6.22 -1.62
CA GLU A 17 -13.36 -6.62 -0.22
C GLU A 17 -13.85 -5.49 0.69
N ARG A 18 -14.22 -4.33 0.13
CA ARG A 18 -14.67 -3.13 0.84
C ARG A 18 -13.63 -2.54 1.78
N TRP A 19 -12.36 -2.72 1.47
CA TRP A 19 -11.29 -1.95 2.09
C TRP A 19 -11.30 -0.54 1.51
N LEU A 20 -11.24 0.44 2.42
CA LEU A 20 -11.05 1.83 2.06
C LEU A 20 -9.56 2.09 1.86
N ILE A 21 -9.16 2.36 0.63
CA ILE A 21 -7.78 2.77 0.35
C ILE A 21 -7.60 4.20 0.88
N THR A 22 -6.66 4.38 1.79
CA THR A 22 -6.36 5.69 2.38
C THR A 22 -5.22 6.39 1.66
N ASP A 23 -4.21 5.63 1.19
CA ASP A 23 -3.02 6.19 0.54
C ASP A 23 -2.50 5.25 -0.57
N ASP A 24 -2.31 5.80 -1.77
CA ASP A 24 -1.78 5.09 -2.93
C ASP A 24 -0.97 6.05 -3.85
N PRO A 25 0.38 6.00 -3.84
CA PRO A 25 1.22 5.22 -2.94
C PRO A 25 1.31 5.84 -1.54
N LEU A 26 1.32 5.02 -0.50
CA LEU A 26 1.69 5.46 0.84
C LEU A 26 3.17 5.87 0.86
N ILE A 27 3.42 7.16 1.09
CA ILE A 27 4.76 7.72 1.24
C ILE A 27 5.06 7.83 2.74
N VAL A 28 5.90 6.92 3.25
CA VAL A 28 6.34 6.95 4.64
C VAL A 28 7.66 7.73 4.74
N GLU A 29 7.59 8.98 5.20
CA GLU A 29 8.78 9.80 5.46
C GLU A 29 9.37 9.49 6.83
N ALA A 30 10.40 8.64 6.86
CA ALA A 30 11.10 8.29 8.09
C ALA A 30 12.35 9.18 8.37
N GLY A 31 12.25 10.51 8.33
CA GLY A 31 13.36 11.40 8.70
C GLY A 31 14.75 11.05 8.10
N LYS A 32 15.84 11.25 8.86
CA LYS A 32 17.24 11.01 8.41
C LYS A 32 17.61 9.54 8.14
N ARG A 33 16.70 8.59 8.38
CA ARG A 33 16.92 7.18 8.12
C ARG A 33 15.73 6.65 7.34
N LYS A 34 15.92 6.44 6.04
CA LYS A 34 15.00 5.65 5.23
C LYS A 34 14.71 4.35 6.00
N ILE A 35 13.50 4.20 6.53
CA ILE A 35 13.06 2.94 7.08
C ILE A 35 13.01 2.01 5.88
N GLN A 36 13.99 1.13 5.83
CA GLN A 36 14.03 0.05 4.88
C GLN A 36 13.04 -0.97 5.43
N VAL A 37 11.77 -0.83 5.04
CA VAL A 37 10.82 -1.94 5.13
C VAL A 37 11.47 -3.02 4.26
N ASP A 38 11.88 -4.13 4.87
CA ASP A 38 12.86 -5.09 4.34
C ASP A 38 12.36 -5.92 3.13
N LEU A 39 11.40 -5.42 2.34
CA LEU A 39 10.68 -6.18 1.31
C LEU A 39 10.29 -5.32 0.11
N GLY A 40 11.25 -4.81 -0.67
CA GLY A 40 11.13 -4.59 -2.13
C GLY A 40 9.95 -3.79 -2.71
N ALA A 41 9.10 -3.16 -1.91
CA ALA A 41 7.93 -2.42 -2.36
C ALA A 41 8.30 -0.95 -2.57
N GLU A 42 8.62 -0.59 -3.82
CA GLU A 42 8.83 0.80 -4.23
C GLU A 42 7.56 1.66 -4.06
N ARG A 43 6.39 1.04 -3.87
CA ARG A 43 5.07 1.65 -3.67
C ARG A 43 4.26 0.80 -2.68
N LEU A 44 3.86 1.40 -1.57
CA LEU A 44 2.98 0.78 -0.57
C LEU A 44 1.53 1.25 -0.79
N ILE A 45 0.54 0.42 -0.45
CA ILE A 45 -0.87 0.80 -0.47
C ILE A 45 -1.37 0.75 0.97
N ALA A 46 -1.82 1.89 1.49
CA ALA A 46 -2.50 1.93 2.77
C ALA A 46 -4.00 1.70 2.56
N ALA A 47 -4.57 0.78 3.34
CA ALA A 47 -6.01 0.55 3.34
C ALA A 47 -6.55 0.28 4.75
N GLN A 48 -7.83 0.57 4.95
CA GLN A 48 -8.52 0.41 6.22
C GLN A 48 -9.85 -0.31 6.03
N LYS A 49 -10.19 -1.24 6.93
CA LYS A 49 -11.49 -1.90 6.99
C LYS A 49 -11.85 -2.24 8.42
N ASP A 50 -13.05 -1.89 8.86
CA ASP A 50 -13.61 -2.25 10.17
C ASP A 50 -12.69 -1.94 11.38
N GLY A 51 -11.88 -0.88 11.28
CA GLY A 51 -10.92 -0.47 12.32
C GLY A 51 -9.50 -1.05 12.14
N GLU A 52 -9.33 -2.06 11.29
CA GLU A 52 -8.03 -2.62 10.92
C GLU A 52 -7.36 -1.79 9.82
N LYS A 53 -6.07 -1.53 9.96
CA LYS A 53 -5.25 -0.77 8.99
C LYS A 53 -4.11 -1.65 8.48
N ILE A 54 -3.92 -1.66 7.17
CA ILE A 54 -2.82 -2.33 6.49
C ILE A 54 -2.02 -1.30 5.68
N ALA A 55 -0.70 -1.50 5.61
CA ALA A 55 0.26 -0.64 4.91
C ALA A 55 1.37 -1.48 4.28
#